data_AF-A0A2K1ENW2-F1
#
_entry.id   AF-A0A2K1ENW2-F1
#
_cell.length_a   1.000
_cell.length_b   1.000
_cell.length_c   1.000
_cell.angle_alpha   90.00
_cell.angle_beta   90.00
_cell.angle_gamma   90.00
#
_symmetry.space_group_name_H-M   'P 1'
#
loop_
_entity.id
_entity.type
_entity.pdbx_description
1 polymer ?
#
loop_
_entity_poly.entity_id
_entity_poly.type
_entity_poly.pdbx_seq_one_letter_code
_entity_poly.pdbx_strand_id
1 'polypeptide(L)'
;MRKISKAGIGLIKSFEGCRLTAYKPVQTEKWWTIGWGHYGQDVKAGMTITQAKADAMLVEDLAKYEAYVNNPSYVPVTDKLTQNQFDALTSFCYNCGAGSLKALCKGRTVTQIAANITKYNKSSGRVLAGLVRRREAELALYNKPDITKEKDEIMEKANVIVNGKTIADVKMINGTTYVPLRAVGEAWGAQVDWNSKTNTATVNK
;
A
#
# COMPACT_ATOMS: atom_id res chain seq x y z
N MET A 1 2.12 5.80 -15.75
CA MET A 1 2.82 4.59 -15.25
C MET A 1 2.20 4.19 -13.93
N ARG A 2 1.99 2.89 -13.68
CA ARG A 2 1.41 2.41 -12.41
C ARG A 2 2.36 2.70 -11.25
N LYS A 3 1.78 2.91 -10.08
CA LYS A 3 2.47 3.14 -8.80
C LYS A 3 2.07 2.05 -7.83
N ILE A 4 2.94 1.73 -6.89
CA ILE A 4 2.65 0.70 -5.89
C ILE A 4 1.52 1.17 -4.98
N SER A 5 0.58 0.27 -4.67
CA SER A 5 -0.52 0.59 -3.75
C SER A 5 -0.12 0.42 -2.28
N LYS A 6 -1.03 0.79 -1.37
CA LYS A 6 -0.87 0.52 0.07
C LYS A 6 -0.71 -0.97 0.37
N ALA A 7 -1.32 -1.86 -0.42
CA ALA A 7 -1.18 -3.30 -0.23
C ALA A 7 0.25 -3.76 -0.51
N GLY A 8 0.84 -3.32 -1.64
CA GLY A 8 2.25 -3.58 -1.94
C GLY A 8 3.22 -3.00 -0.92
N ILE A 9 3.01 -1.75 -0.49
CA ILE A 9 3.83 -1.12 0.56
C ILE A 9 3.74 -1.92 1.87
N GLY A 10 2.53 -2.30 2.28
CA GLY A 10 2.30 -3.10 3.48
C GLY A 10 2.99 -4.46 3.42
N LEU A 11 2.96 -5.12 2.25
CA LEU A 11 3.66 -6.37 2.02
C LEU A 11 5.17 -6.21 2.22
N ILE A 12 5.78 -5.18 1.61
CA ILE A 12 7.22 -4.92 1.76
C ILE A 12 7.56 -4.68 3.23
N LYS A 13 6.84 -3.79 3.92
CA LYS A 13 7.04 -3.49 5.34
C LYS A 13 6.90 -4.72 6.25
N SER A 14 6.11 -5.72 5.87
CA SER A 14 5.98 -6.96 6.64
C SER A 14 7.24 -7.86 6.61
N PHE A 15 8.12 -7.65 5.63
CA PHE A 15 9.37 -8.40 5.48
C PHE A 15 10.62 -7.57 5.78
N GLU A 16 10.57 -6.26 5.60
CA GLU A 16 11.68 -5.37 5.90
C GLU A 16 11.68 -4.95 7.38
N GLY A 17 12.86 -4.79 7.97
CA GLY A 17 13.00 -4.15 9.29
C GLY A 17 13.10 -2.64 9.14
N CYS A 18 12.37 -1.88 9.98
CA CYS A 18 12.53 -0.43 10.08
C CYS A 18 13.52 -0.07 11.19
N ARG A 19 14.57 0.71 10.88
CA ARG A 19 15.48 1.28 11.88
C ARG A 19 15.49 2.80 11.80
N LEU A 20 15.00 3.45 12.86
CA LEU A 20 14.86 4.91 12.92
C LEU A 20 16.17 5.64 13.22
N THR A 21 17.23 4.92 13.53
CA THR A 21 18.59 5.44 13.68
C THR A 21 19.49 4.82 12.62
N ALA A 22 20.31 5.65 11.98
CA ALA A 22 21.27 5.22 10.97
C ALA A 22 22.22 4.14 11.52
N TYR A 23 22.45 3.11 10.72
CA TYR A 23 23.34 1.99 11.06
C TYR A 23 24.14 1.51 9.85
N LYS A 24 25.22 0.76 10.11
CA LYS A 24 25.95 0.01 9.08
C LYS A 24 25.78 -1.50 9.32
N PRO A 25 25.12 -2.23 8.41
CA PRO A 25 25.14 -3.69 8.42
C PRO A 25 26.57 -4.25 8.39
N VAL A 26 27.44 -3.66 7.57
CA VAL A 26 28.87 -3.97 7.48
C VAL A 26 29.66 -2.67 7.63
N GLN A 27 30.60 -2.62 8.57
CA GLN A 27 31.31 -1.38 8.91
C GLN A 27 32.08 -0.74 7.76
N THR A 28 32.49 -1.55 6.78
CA THR A 28 33.21 -1.12 5.57
C THR A 28 32.32 -0.53 4.49
N GLU A 29 30.99 -0.51 4.67
CA GLU A 29 30.08 0.13 3.71
C GLU A 29 30.38 1.63 3.59
N LYS A 30 30.23 2.16 2.37
CA LYS A 30 30.52 3.57 2.08
C LYS A 30 29.55 4.51 2.76
N TRP A 31 28.26 4.17 2.73
CA TRP A 31 27.19 4.99 3.29
C TRP A 31 26.51 4.30 4.46
N TRP A 32 25.57 5.00 5.10
CA TRP A 32 24.77 4.46 6.19
C TRP A 32 23.39 4.04 5.67
N THR A 33 22.75 3.12 6.39
CA THR A 33 21.40 2.65 6.12
C THR A 33 20.43 3.15 7.20
N ILE A 34 19.22 3.56 6.82
CA ILE A 34 18.17 4.01 7.75
C ILE A 34 16.77 3.67 7.24
N GLY A 35 15.75 3.74 8.10
CA GLY A 35 14.36 3.48 7.76
C GLY A 35 14.15 2.03 7.34
N TRP A 36 13.42 1.83 6.25
CA TRP A 36 13.09 0.51 5.67
C TRP A 36 14.18 -0.08 4.77
N GLY A 37 15.41 0.43 4.86
CA GLY A 37 16.55 -0.01 4.03
C GLY A 37 17.10 1.05 3.09
N HIS A 38 16.78 2.33 3.32
CA HIS A 38 17.33 3.44 2.55
C HIS A 38 18.84 3.55 2.78
N TYR A 39 19.63 3.55 1.71
CA TYR A 39 21.09 3.61 1.72
C TYR A 39 21.57 4.70 0.76
N GLY A 40 22.22 5.74 1.28
CA GLY A 40 22.53 6.94 0.49
C GLY A 40 23.54 7.87 1.16
N GLN A 41 24.17 8.74 0.37
CA GLN A 41 25.20 9.69 0.84
C GLN A 41 24.64 10.73 1.83
N ASP A 42 23.32 10.93 1.77
CA ASP A 42 22.54 11.79 2.63
C ASP A 42 22.32 11.18 4.04
N VAL A 43 22.52 9.87 4.21
CA VAL A 43 22.44 9.20 5.51
C VAL A 43 23.80 9.26 6.23
N LYS A 44 23.79 9.83 7.43
CA LYS A 44 25.00 10.08 8.23
C LYS A 44 24.96 9.36 9.57
N ALA A 45 26.14 9.12 10.14
CA ALA A 45 26.29 8.53 11.47
C ALA A 45 25.47 9.32 12.52
N GLY A 46 24.71 8.61 13.36
CA GLY A 46 23.88 9.20 14.41
C GLY A 46 22.59 9.88 13.93
N MET A 47 22.32 9.93 12.61
CA MET A 47 21.06 10.46 12.08
C MET A 47 19.87 9.65 12.61
N THR A 48 18.82 10.35 13.03
CA THR A 48 17.55 9.77 13.45
C THR A 48 16.39 10.34 12.64
N ILE A 49 15.35 9.54 12.41
CA ILE A 49 14.15 9.93 11.67
C ILE A 49 12.87 9.45 12.39
N THR A 50 11.75 10.10 12.10
CA THR A 50 10.44 9.63 12.56
C THR A 50 9.96 8.46 11.70
N GLN A 51 9.02 7.66 12.21
CA GLN A 51 8.38 6.58 11.43
C GLN A 51 7.72 7.13 10.15
N ALA A 52 7.09 8.30 10.23
CA ALA A 52 6.49 8.95 9.06
C ALA A 52 7.54 9.32 7.99
N LYS A 53 8.72 9.78 8.40
CA LYS A 53 9.81 10.06 7.46
C LYS A 53 10.38 8.77 6.87
N ALA A 54 10.55 7.72 7.67
CA ALA A 54 10.97 6.41 7.16
C ALA A 54 9.99 5.88 6.10
N ASP A 55 8.69 6.00 6.36
CA ASP A 55 7.62 5.61 5.44
C ASP A 55 7.64 6.42 4.14
N ALA A 56 7.87 7.74 4.23
CA ALA A 56 8.01 8.60 3.05
C ALA A 56 9.24 8.23 2.21
N MET A 57 10.39 8.00 2.87
CA MET A 57 11.62 7.58 2.19
C MET A 57 11.45 6.25 1.47
N LEU A 58 10.72 5.29 2.05
CA LEU A 58 10.41 4.03 1.37
C LEU A 58 9.62 4.27 0.07
N VAL A 59 8.62 5.17 0.10
CA VAL A 59 7.85 5.49 -1.12
C VAL A 59 8.73 6.14 -2.19
N GLU A 60 9.65 7.02 -1.79
CA GLU A 60 10.62 7.64 -2.69
C GLU A 60 11.55 6.59 -3.32
N ASP A 61 12.11 5.68 -2.52
CA ASP A 61 12.99 4.59 -2.97
C ASP A 61 12.27 3.61 -3.91
N LEU A 62 10.97 3.39 -3.69
CA LEU A 62 10.16 2.50 -4.52
C LEU A 62 10.01 2.99 -5.95
N ALA A 63 10.17 4.30 -6.22
CA ALA A 63 10.07 4.87 -7.57
C ALA A 63 11.00 4.18 -8.58
N LYS A 64 12.21 3.80 -8.15
CA LYS A 64 13.16 3.06 -8.99
C LYS A 64 12.63 1.68 -9.37
N TYR A 65 12.04 0.95 -8.43
CA TYR A 65 11.54 -0.40 -8.65
C TYR A 65 10.26 -0.40 -9.48
N GLU A 66 9.37 0.56 -9.24
CA GLU A 66 8.20 0.81 -10.09
C GLU A 66 8.59 1.08 -11.53
N ALA A 67 9.66 1.85 -11.78
CA ALA A 67 10.15 2.13 -13.12
C ALA A 67 10.60 0.85 -13.85
N TYR A 68 11.22 -0.11 -13.14
CA TYR A 68 11.54 -1.40 -13.74
C TYR A 68 10.29 -2.22 -14.05
N VAL A 69 9.30 -2.28 -13.14
CA VAL A 69 8.07 -3.04 -13.39
C VAL A 69 7.26 -2.46 -14.54
N ASN A 70 7.21 -1.12 -14.66
CA ASN A 70 6.53 -0.43 -15.77
C ASN A 70 7.27 -0.54 -17.12
N ASN A 71 8.51 -1.05 -17.15
CA ASN A 71 9.33 -1.08 -18.36
C ASN A 71 9.18 -2.45 -19.07
N PRO A 72 8.66 -2.50 -20.31
CA PRO A 72 8.51 -3.74 -21.09
C PRO A 72 9.81 -4.52 -21.31
N SER A 73 10.98 -3.85 -21.24
CA SER A 73 12.29 -4.50 -21.35
C SER A 73 12.63 -5.37 -20.13
N TYR A 74 11.93 -5.17 -19.02
CA TYR A 74 12.04 -5.96 -17.79
C TYR A 74 10.80 -6.83 -17.60
N VAL A 75 9.61 -6.26 -17.80
CA VAL A 75 8.32 -6.95 -17.66
C VAL A 75 7.53 -6.81 -18.96
N PRO A 76 7.70 -7.72 -19.94
CA PRO A 76 7.06 -7.63 -21.25
C PRO A 76 5.53 -7.59 -21.23
N VAL A 77 4.92 -8.07 -20.14
CA VAL A 77 3.46 -8.10 -19.93
C VAL A 77 2.97 -6.98 -19.01
N THR A 78 3.77 -5.93 -18.79
CA THR A 78 3.44 -4.86 -17.82
C THR A 78 2.11 -4.16 -18.11
N ASP A 79 1.72 -4.03 -19.36
CA ASP A 79 0.44 -3.46 -19.80
C ASP A 79 -0.76 -4.29 -19.30
N LYS A 80 -0.60 -5.61 -19.23
CA LYS A 80 -1.61 -6.59 -18.84
C LYS A 80 -1.70 -6.86 -17.34
N LEU A 81 -0.79 -6.32 -16.54
CA LEU A 81 -0.78 -6.54 -15.10
C LEU A 81 -1.98 -5.89 -14.41
N THR A 82 -2.54 -6.59 -13.44
CA THR A 82 -3.44 -6.01 -12.44
C THR A 82 -2.65 -5.15 -11.44
N GLN A 83 -3.33 -4.34 -10.61
CA GLN A 83 -2.64 -3.55 -9.59
C GLN A 83 -1.95 -4.45 -8.56
N ASN A 84 -2.61 -5.53 -8.11
CA ASN A 84 -1.99 -6.46 -7.17
C ASN A 84 -0.78 -7.19 -7.76
N GLN A 85 -0.80 -7.51 -9.06
CA GLN A 85 0.34 -8.11 -9.75
C GLN A 85 1.51 -7.12 -9.88
N PHE A 86 1.20 -5.85 -10.18
CA PHE A 86 2.19 -4.78 -10.18
C PHE A 86 2.84 -4.61 -8.79
N ASP A 87 2.03 -4.61 -7.73
CA ASP A 87 2.49 -4.50 -6.34
C ASP A 87 3.41 -5.66 -5.94
N ALA A 88 3.01 -6.90 -6.24
CA ALA A 88 3.78 -8.09 -5.94
C ALA A 88 5.13 -8.12 -6.70
N LEU A 89 5.13 -7.74 -7.99
CA LEU A 89 6.37 -7.64 -8.77
C LEU A 89 7.27 -6.49 -8.29
N THR A 90 6.69 -5.40 -7.77
CA THR A 90 7.47 -4.32 -7.17
C THR A 90 8.14 -4.77 -5.87
N SER A 91 7.42 -5.49 -5.00
CA SER A 91 8.00 -6.12 -3.79
C SER A 91 9.10 -7.13 -4.15
N PHE A 92 8.86 -7.97 -5.16
CA PHE A 92 9.85 -8.92 -5.67
C PHE A 92 11.10 -8.19 -6.17
N CYS A 93 10.93 -7.13 -6.95
CA CYS A 93 12.03 -6.36 -7.50
C CYS A 93 12.82 -5.61 -6.41
N TYR A 94 12.14 -5.11 -5.37
CA TYR A 94 12.79 -4.49 -4.21
C TYR A 94 13.74 -5.49 -3.51
N ASN A 95 13.31 -6.75 -3.38
CA ASN A 95 14.09 -7.79 -2.71
C ASN A 95 15.18 -8.42 -3.58
N CYS A 96 14.87 -8.76 -4.83
CA CYS A 96 15.73 -9.56 -5.70
C CYS A 96 16.46 -8.74 -6.77
N GLY A 97 16.13 -7.46 -6.89
CA GLY A 97 16.68 -6.55 -7.90
C GLY A 97 16.09 -6.75 -9.31
N ALA A 98 16.38 -5.76 -10.17
CA ALA A 98 15.84 -5.68 -11.52
C ALA A 98 16.30 -6.82 -12.46
N GLY A 99 17.50 -7.37 -12.24
CA GLY A 99 18.00 -8.50 -13.01
C GLY A 99 17.15 -9.76 -12.82
N SER A 100 16.86 -10.09 -11.56
CA SER A 100 15.97 -11.19 -11.20
C SER A 100 14.53 -10.95 -11.68
N LEU A 101 14.02 -9.72 -11.59
CA LEU A 101 12.71 -9.36 -12.15
C LEU A 101 12.66 -9.65 -13.65
N LYS A 102 13.66 -9.18 -14.41
CA LYS A 102 13.74 -9.44 -15.84
C LYS A 102 13.81 -10.93 -16.15
N ALA A 103 14.61 -11.68 -15.40
CA ALA A 103 14.73 -13.13 -15.56
C ALA A 103 13.41 -13.86 -15.22
N LEU A 104 12.63 -13.39 -14.25
CA LEU A 104 11.30 -13.90 -13.91
C LEU A 104 10.27 -13.61 -15.01
N CYS A 105 10.32 -12.46 -15.66
CA CYS A 105 9.27 -12.06 -16.62
C CYS A 105 9.61 -12.37 -18.09
N LYS A 106 10.89 -12.56 -18.45
CA LYS A 106 11.33 -12.82 -19.83
C LYS A 106 10.62 -14.04 -20.43
N GLY A 107 9.87 -13.81 -21.51
CA GLY A 107 9.18 -14.86 -22.26
C GLY A 107 8.05 -15.56 -21.50
N ARG A 108 7.57 -14.99 -20.38
CA ARG A 108 6.51 -15.58 -19.56
C ARG A 108 5.21 -14.76 -19.65
N THR A 109 4.08 -15.47 -19.69
CA THR A 109 2.75 -14.88 -19.46
C THR A 109 2.55 -14.52 -17.99
N VAL A 110 1.50 -13.76 -17.69
CA VAL A 110 1.08 -13.43 -16.31
C VAL A 110 0.94 -14.68 -15.44
N THR A 111 0.31 -15.75 -15.95
CA THR A 111 0.15 -17.03 -15.24
C THR A 111 1.49 -17.76 -15.03
N GLN A 112 2.37 -17.73 -16.04
CA GLN A 112 3.68 -18.35 -15.93
C GLN A 112 4.59 -17.63 -14.93
N ILE A 113 4.46 -16.30 -14.80
CA ILE A 113 5.16 -15.53 -13.75
C ILE A 113 4.73 -16.03 -12.37
N ALA A 114 3.41 -16.13 -12.11
CA ALA A 114 2.87 -16.64 -10.85
C ALA A 114 3.41 -18.04 -10.51
N ALA A 115 3.47 -18.94 -11.49
CA ALA A 115 4.00 -20.30 -11.32
C ALA A 115 5.52 -20.36 -11.05
N ASN A 116 6.27 -19.26 -11.23
CA ASN A 116 7.73 -19.25 -11.09
C ASN A 116 8.24 -18.34 -9.98
N ILE A 117 7.43 -17.45 -9.40
CA ILE A 117 7.88 -16.50 -8.37
C ILE A 117 8.45 -17.21 -7.12
N THR A 118 7.86 -18.33 -6.72
CA THR A 118 8.26 -19.13 -5.54
C THR A 118 9.64 -19.80 -5.66
N LYS A 119 10.19 -19.88 -6.88
CA LYS A 119 11.53 -20.45 -7.13
C LYS A 119 12.67 -19.55 -6.65
N TYR A 120 12.40 -18.26 -6.42
CA TYR A 120 13.38 -17.27 -5.96
C TYR A 120 13.46 -17.27 -4.42
N ASN A 121 13.79 -18.43 -3.87
CA ASN A 121 13.81 -18.69 -2.43
C ASN A 121 15.22 -19.01 -1.87
N LYS A 122 16.28 -18.78 -2.67
CA LYS A 122 17.66 -19.14 -2.33
C LYS A 122 18.56 -17.93 -2.14
N SER A 123 19.53 -18.06 -1.23
CA SER A 123 20.71 -17.18 -1.14
C SER A 123 21.96 -18.05 -1.03
N SER A 124 23.00 -17.72 -1.81
CA SER A 124 24.23 -18.54 -1.92
C SER A 124 23.95 -20.03 -2.14
N GLY A 125 22.96 -20.33 -3.00
CA GLY A 125 22.55 -21.70 -3.35
C GLY A 125 21.65 -22.41 -2.32
N ARG A 126 21.48 -21.87 -1.11
CA ARG A 126 20.68 -22.48 -0.03
C ARG A 126 19.28 -21.89 0.04
N VAL A 127 18.26 -22.73 0.21
CA VAL A 127 16.88 -22.29 0.44
C VAL A 127 16.80 -21.63 1.82
N LEU A 128 16.19 -20.44 1.88
CA LEU A 128 15.96 -19.72 3.13
C LEU A 128 14.47 -19.65 3.43
N ALA A 129 14.07 -20.08 4.64
CA ALA A 129 12.67 -20.06 5.06
C ALA A 129 12.02 -18.67 4.99
N GLY A 130 12.80 -17.61 5.26
CA GLY A 130 12.35 -16.23 5.09
C GLY A 130 11.98 -15.88 3.64
N LEU A 131 12.77 -16.33 2.67
CA LEU A 131 12.48 -16.11 1.25
C LEU A 131 11.31 -16.96 0.76
N VAL A 132 11.16 -18.20 1.26
CA VAL A 132 9.98 -19.03 0.97
C VAL A 132 8.70 -18.29 1.36
N ARG A 133 8.60 -17.86 2.63
CA ARG A 133 7.44 -17.10 3.13
C ARG A 133 7.19 -15.82 2.34
N ARG A 134 8.27 -15.11 1.97
CA ARG A 134 8.16 -13.87 1.18
C ARG A 134 7.59 -14.12 -0.21
N ARG A 135 8.11 -15.11 -0.94
CA ARG A 135 7.62 -15.43 -2.29
C ARG A 135 6.20 -15.98 -2.26
N GLU A 136 5.82 -16.72 -1.22
CA GLU A 136 4.43 -17.17 -1.02
C GLU A 136 3.48 -15.99 -0.79
N ALA A 137 3.86 -15.01 0.03
CA ALA A 137 3.05 -13.82 0.28
C ALA A 137 2.95 -12.91 -0.95
N GLU A 138 4.03 -12.78 -1.72
CA GLU A 138 4.00 -12.09 -3.02
C GLU A 138 3.11 -12.81 -4.03
N LEU A 139 3.17 -14.15 -4.11
CA LEU A 139 2.28 -14.95 -4.95
C LEU A 139 0.82 -14.80 -4.52
N ALA A 140 0.54 -14.79 -3.21
CA ALA A 140 -0.79 -14.59 -2.67
C ALA A 140 -1.35 -13.22 -3.06
N LEU A 141 -0.54 -12.15 -2.97
CA LEU A 141 -0.93 -10.83 -3.46
C LEU A 141 -1.12 -10.86 -4.99
N TYR A 142 -0.19 -11.43 -5.75
CA TYR A 142 -0.24 -11.50 -7.21
C TYR A 142 -1.52 -12.19 -7.74
N ASN A 143 -1.97 -13.24 -7.05
CA ASN A 143 -3.17 -14.00 -7.40
C ASN A 143 -4.45 -13.39 -6.81
N LYS A 144 -4.34 -12.40 -5.93
CA LYS A 144 -5.51 -11.72 -5.37
C LYS A 144 -6.22 -10.98 -6.51
N PRO A 145 -7.50 -11.26 -6.77
CA PRO A 145 -8.24 -10.53 -7.79
C PRO A 145 -8.15 -9.04 -7.46
N ASP A 146 -7.93 -8.20 -8.48
CA ASP A 146 -8.14 -6.78 -8.28
C ASP A 146 -9.57 -6.63 -7.79
N ILE A 147 -9.73 -5.89 -6.69
CA ILE A 147 -11.05 -5.39 -6.33
C ILE A 147 -11.34 -4.37 -7.43
N THR A 148 -11.88 -4.88 -8.55
CA THR A 148 -12.33 -4.08 -9.68
C THR A 148 -13.15 -2.95 -9.11
N LYS A 149 -12.69 -1.70 -9.33
CA LYS A 149 -13.42 -0.44 -9.50
C LYS A 149 -14.90 -0.33 -9.02
N GLU A 150 -15.30 -0.97 -7.93
CA GLU A 150 -16.67 -0.91 -7.40
C GLU A 150 -16.71 -0.31 -6.00
N LYS A 151 -15.58 -0.28 -5.28
CA LYS A 151 -15.51 0.39 -3.97
C LYS A 151 -14.91 1.79 -3.99
N ASP A 152 -14.21 2.17 -5.06
CA ASP A 152 -13.57 3.48 -5.17
C ASP A 152 -14.22 4.41 -6.22
N GLU A 153 -15.24 3.94 -6.97
CA GLU A 153 -16.01 4.77 -7.93
C GLU A 153 -17.49 4.96 -7.56
N ILE A 154 -17.90 4.62 -6.33
CA ILE A 154 -19.12 5.16 -5.73
C ILE A 154 -18.77 5.78 -4.37
N MET A 155 -18.04 6.91 -4.41
CA MET A 155 -18.52 8.04 -3.61
C MET A 155 -19.80 8.52 -4.30
N GLU A 156 -20.89 7.77 -4.18
CA GLU A 156 -22.22 8.34 -4.42
C GLU A 156 -22.26 9.50 -3.43
N LYS A 157 -22.18 10.71 -3.96
CA LYS A 157 -22.60 11.87 -3.21
C LYS A 157 -24.08 11.62 -2.92
N ALA A 158 -24.37 11.06 -1.75
CA ALA A 158 -25.73 10.91 -1.27
C ALA A 158 -26.24 12.32 -0.98
N ASN A 159 -27.03 12.86 -1.90
CA ASN A 159 -27.77 14.09 -1.67
C ASN A 159 -28.95 13.74 -0.76
N VAL A 160 -28.84 14.09 0.51
CA VAL A 160 -29.93 13.90 1.47
C VAL A 160 -30.75 15.19 1.53
N ILE A 161 -32.05 15.11 1.26
CA ILE A 161 -32.98 16.23 1.31
C ILE A 161 -34.05 15.92 2.36
N VAL A 162 -34.22 16.81 3.34
CA VAL A 162 -35.24 16.71 4.39
C VAL A 162 -36.09 17.97 4.33
N ASN A 163 -37.40 17.84 4.11
CA ASN A 163 -38.33 18.98 3.95
C ASN A 163 -37.85 20.04 2.93
N GLY A 164 -37.27 19.59 1.81
CA GLY A 164 -36.74 20.48 0.78
C GLY A 164 -35.36 21.11 1.08
N LYS A 165 -34.77 20.86 2.27
CA LYS A 165 -33.43 21.33 2.64
C LYS A 165 -32.38 20.25 2.39
N THR A 166 -31.33 20.58 1.64
CA THR A 166 -30.16 19.70 1.46
C THR A 166 -29.33 19.62 2.73
N ILE A 167 -28.95 18.41 3.14
CA ILE A 167 -28.11 18.13 4.29
C ILE A 167 -26.65 18.01 3.84
N ALA A 168 -25.76 18.80 4.46
CA ALA A 168 -24.32 18.76 4.23
C ALA A 168 -23.63 17.66 5.04
N ASP A 169 -22.34 17.41 4.76
CA ASP A 169 -21.47 16.50 5.51
C ASP A 169 -21.96 15.04 5.62
N VAL A 170 -22.72 14.60 4.62
CA VAL A 170 -23.17 13.22 4.48
C VAL A 170 -21.96 12.32 4.20
N LYS A 171 -21.87 11.20 4.92
CA LYS A 171 -20.81 10.20 4.75
C LYS A 171 -21.43 8.85 4.40
N MET A 172 -20.93 8.22 3.34
CA MET A 172 -21.26 6.82 3.04
C MET A 172 -20.19 5.91 3.62
N ILE A 173 -20.58 4.95 4.46
CA ILE A 173 -19.67 3.94 5.03
C ILE A 173 -20.31 2.57 4.83
N ASN A 174 -19.64 1.68 4.09
CA ASN A 174 -20.11 0.31 3.80
C ASN A 174 -21.56 0.23 3.27
N GLY A 175 -21.97 1.16 2.40
CA GLY A 175 -23.32 1.21 1.83
C GLY A 175 -24.38 1.81 2.76
N THR A 176 -24.01 2.26 3.96
CA THR A 176 -24.91 2.98 4.87
C THR A 176 -24.63 4.48 4.82
N THR A 177 -25.69 5.27 4.65
CA THR A 177 -25.63 6.74 4.69
C THR A 177 -25.66 7.25 6.13
N TYR A 178 -24.59 7.90 6.55
CA TYR A 178 -24.49 8.61 7.82
C TYR A 178 -24.71 10.10 7.57
N VAL A 179 -25.65 10.67 8.32
CA VAL A 179 -26.05 12.07 8.23
C VAL A 179 -25.84 12.74 9.58
N PRO A 180 -25.48 14.04 9.63
CA PRO A 180 -25.43 14.76 10.89
C PRO A 180 -26.83 14.81 11.53
N LEU A 181 -26.99 14.16 12.68
CA LEU A 181 -28.27 14.06 13.39
C LEU A 181 -28.91 15.43 13.63
N ARG A 182 -28.10 16.43 14.01
CA ARG A 182 -28.56 17.82 14.23
C ARG A 182 -29.14 18.44 12.96
N ALA A 183 -28.46 18.30 11.83
CA ALA A 183 -28.91 18.89 10.56
C ALA A 183 -30.24 18.29 10.10
N VAL A 184 -30.41 16.98 10.29
CA VAL A 184 -31.67 16.27 9.99
C VAL A 184 -32.78 16.69 10.95
N GLY A 185 -32.50 16.73 12.25
CA GLY A 185 -33.46 17.16 13.26
C GLY A 185 -33.98 18.57 13.00
N GLU A 186 -33.08 19.53 12.78
CA GLU A 186 -33.44 20.92 12.47
C GLU A 186 -34.27 21.04 11.19
N ALA A 187 -33.90 20.32 10.13
CA ALA A 187 -34.67 20.32 8.87
C ALA A 187 -36.09 19.74 9.07
N TRP A 188 -36.27 18.85 10.03
CA TRP A 188 -37.55 18.24 10.38
C TRP A 188 -38.33 19.00 11.46
N GLY A 189 -37.81 20.16 11.91
CA GLY A 189 -38.42 20.99 12.95
C GLY A 189 -38.27 20.42 14.37
N ALA A 190 -37.34 19.49 14.59
CA ALA A 190 -37.03 18.91 15.89
C ALA A 190 -35.85 19.64 16.55
N GLN A 191 -35.90 19.75 17.88
CA GLN A 191 -34.77 20.17 18.70
C GLN A 191 -33.85 18.98 18.98
N VAL A 192 -32.54 19.17 18.78
CA VAL A 192 -31.52 18.15 19.06
C VAL A 192 -30.57 18.63 20.15
N ASP A 193 -30.57 17.90 21.27
CA ASP A 193 -29.73 18.17 22.43
C ASP A 193 -28.61 17.13 22.55
N TRP A 194 -27.44 17.54 23.07
CA TRP A 194 -26.29 16.67 23.28
C TRP A 194 -25.86 16.70 24.75
N ASN A 195 -25.85 15.53 25.38
CA ASN A 195 -25.28 15.34 26.71
C ASN A 195 -23.86 14.76 26.60
N SER A 196 -22.85 15.59 26.84
CA SER A 196 -21.44 15.20 26.76
C SER A 196 -20.98 14.27 27.89
N LYS A 197 -21.72 14.20 29.01
CA LYS A 197 -21.37 13.29 30.11
C LYS A 197 -21.72 11.85 29.80
N THR A 198 -22.83 11.63 29.10
CA THR A 198 -23.34 10.29 28.76
C THR A 198 -23.14 9.92 27.29
N ASN A 199 -22.58 10.82 26.48
CA ASN A 199 -22.50 10.69 25.02
C ASN A 199 -23.86 10.38 24.38
N THR A 200 -24.91 11.05 24.86
CA THR A 200 -26.29 10.81 24.43
C THR A 200 -26.80 12.02 23.64
N ALA A 201 -27.32 11.76 22.44
CA ALA A 201 -28.12 12.73 21.71
C ALA A 201 -29.61 12.48 21.97
N THR A 202 -30.38 13.55 22.17
CA THR A 202 -31.84 13.50 22.32
C THR A 202 -32.48 14.32 21.22
N VAL A 203 -33.54 13.78 20.61
CA VAL A 203 -34.30 14.45 19.55
C VAL A 203 -35.74 14.61 20.04
N ASN A 204 -36.19 15.86 20.17
CA ASN A 204 -37.52 16.22 20.63
C ASN A 204 -38.25 16.96 19.51
N LYS A 205 -39.51 16.64 19.25
CA LYS A 205 -40.34 17.28 18.23
C LYS A 205 -41.60 17.83 18.85
#